data_AF-A0A1F5B5S4-F1
#
_entry.id   AF-A0A1F5B5S4-F1
#
_cell.length_a   1.000
_cell.length_b   1.000
_cell.length_c   1.000
_cell.angle_alpha   90.00
_cell.angle_beta   90.00
_cell.angle_gamma   90.00
#
_symmetry.space_group_name_H-M   'P 1'
#
loop_
_entity.id
_entity.type
_entity.pdbx_description
1 polymer ?
#
loop_
_entity_poly.entity_id
_entity_poly.type
_entity_poly.pdbx_seq_one_letter_code
_entity_poly.pdbx_strand_id
1 'polypeptide(L)'
;MNKKEKEDFRKQLAAKKESIIRKLSQTITESKEMESNVAQDLVDKAETSYTKEFLLSLSDGEREQLLLIDEALKRLEHSEFGVCQLCQKEIGGKRLEAIPWTPYCIDCQEKAEEELKAQ
;
A
#
# COMPACT_ATOMS: atom_id res chain seq x y z
N MET A 1 -14.98 14.40 8.83
CA MET A 1 -14.83 13.92 7.44
C MET A 1 -16.15 13.40 6.91
N ASN A 2 -16.58 13.83 5.72
CA ASN A 2 -17.87 13.48 5.13
C ASN A 2 -17.80 12.20 4.26
N LYS A 3 -18.95 11.68 3.83
CA LYS A 3 -19.04 10.44 3.04
C LYS A 3 -18.35 10.53 1.68
N LYS A 4 -18.36 11.71 1.05
CA LYS A 4 -17.75 11.95 -0.27
C LYS A 4 -16.23 11.94 -0.16
N GLU A 5 -15.68 12.65 0.81
CA GLU A 5 -14.23 12.66 1.10
C GLU A 5 -13.69 11.26 1.37
N LYS A 6 -14.39 10.45 2.18
CA LYS A 6 -14.02 9.05 2.43
C LYS A 6 -13.94 8.23 1.15
N GLU A 7 -14.87 8.45 0.21
CA GLU A 7 -14.91 7.73 -1.06
C GLU A 7 -13.78 8.17 -2.00
N ASP A 8 -13.45 9.46 -2.00
CA ASP A 8 -12.33 9.98 -2.78
C ASP A 8 -11.00 9.39 -2.28
N PHE A 9 -10.78 9.34 -0.96
CA PHE A 9 -9.61 8.67 -0.37
C PHE A 9 -9.59 7.17 -0.65
N ARG A 10 -10.73 6.47 -0.59
CA ARG A 10 -10.82 5.05 -0.96
C ARG A 10 -10.34 4.81 -2.39
N LYS A 11 -10.79 5.64 -3.34
CA LYS A 11 -10.37 5.54 -4.75
C LYS A 11 -8.89 5.81 -4.92
N GLN A 12 -8.36 6.83 -4.25
CA GLN A 12 -6.93 7.13 -4.28
C GLN A 12 -6.07 5.97 -3.74
N LEU A 13 -6.47 5.40 -2.60
CA LEU A 13 -5.78 4.25 -1.99
C LEU A 13 -5.84 3.02 -2.91
N ALA A 14 -7.01 2.70 -3.47
CA ALA A 14 -7.18 1.59 -4.41
C ALA A 14 -6.33 1.77 -5.68
N ALA A 15 -6.34 2.96 -6.28
CA ALA A 15 -5.52 3.28 -7.44
C ALA A 15 -4.02 3.16 -7.13
N LYS A 16 -3.59 3.59 -5.93
CA LYS A 16 -2.19 3.46 -5.50
C LYS A 16 -1.79 1.99 -5.31
N LYS A 17 -2.65 1.18 -4.68
CA LYS A 17 -2.45 -0.27 -4.53
C LYS A 17 -2.31 -0.92 -5.89
N GLU A 18 -3.21 -0.62 -6.82
CA GLU A 18 -3.17 -1.16 -8.18
C GLU A 18 -1.89 -0.74 -8.92
N SER A 19 -1.43 0.50 -8.74
CA SER A 19 -0.17 0.97 -9.34
C SER A 19 1.05 0.18 -8.83
N ILE A 20 1.10 -0.17 -7.55
CA ILE A 20 2.19 -0.98 -6.98
C ILE A 20 2.10 -2.42 -7.53
N ILE A 21 0.90 -2.99 -7.59
CA ILE A 21 0.67 -4.34 -8.13
C ILE A 21 1.00 -4.39 -9.64
N ARG A 22 0.66 -3.38 -10.43
CA ARG A 22 0.93 -3.35 -11.88
C ARG A 22 2.42 -3.38 -12.22
N LYS A 23 3.30 -2.86 -11.34
CA LYS A 23 4.75 -2.97 -11.53
C LYS A 23 5.19 -4.42 -11.66
N LEU A 24 4.60 -5.34 -10.88
CA LEU A 24 4.85 -6.78 -11.02
C LEU A 24 4.48 -7.28 -12.40
N SER A 25 3.28 -6.95 -12.89
CA SER A 25 2.82 -7.44 -14.19
C SER A 25 3.76 -6.98 -15.30
N GLN A 26 4.34 -5.78 -15.19
CA GLN A 26 5.39 -5.33 -16.11
C GLN A 26 6.66 -6.16 -15.97
N THR A 27 7.19 -6.37 -14.77
CA THR A 27 8.37 -7.21 -14.52
C THR A 27 8.19 -8.66 -15.00
N ILE A 28 7.02 -9.25 -14.79
CA ILE A 28 6.67 -10.60 -15.27
C ILE A 28 6.52 -10.61 -16.79
N THR A 29 5.92 -9.59 -17.41
CA THR A 29 5.75 -9.55 -18.88
C THR A 29 7.10 -9.38 -19.59
N GLU A 30 7.97 -8.52 -19.07
CA GLU A 30 9.36 -8.38 -19.53
C GLU A 30 10.14 -9.70 -19.41
N SER A 31 9.86 -10.49 -18.36
CA SER A 31 10.45 -11.83 -18.19
C SER A 31 9.81 -12.90 -19.10
N LYS A 32 8.51 -12.80 -19.40
CA LYS A 32 7.74 -13.75 -20.22
C LYS A 32 7.96 -13.60 -21.72
N GLU A 33 8.39 -12.43 -22.21
CA GLU A 33 8.85 -12.29 -23.60
C GLU A 33 10.04 -13.21 -23.94
N MET A 34 10.67 -13.83 -22.91
CA MET A 34 11.75 -14.80 -23.05
C MET A 34 11.29 -16.28 -22.99
N GLU A 35 10.06 -16.59 -22.54
CA GLU A 35 9.58 -17.96 -22.30
C GLU A 35 8.13 -18.22 -22.78
N SER A 36 7.87 -18.11 -24.09
CA SER A 36 6.51 -18.24 -24.64
C SER A 36 6.06 -19.69 -24.95
N ASN A 37 6.18 -20.68 -24.03
CA ASN A 37 5.77 -22.07 -24.38
C ASN A 37 5.20 -23.00 -23.28
N VAL A 38 4.78 -22.53 -22.10
CA VAL A 38 4.32 -23.45 -21.01
C VAL A 38 2.91 -23.17 -20.48
N ALA A 39 2.22 -22.15 -21.00
CA ALA A 39 0.96 -21.68 -20.46
C ALA A 39 -0.24 -22.52 -20.93
N GLN A 40 -0.62 -23.56 -20.20
CA GLN A 40 -2.04 -23.93 -20.10
C GLN A 40 -2.43 -24.81 -18.89
N ASP A 41 -1.50 -25.39 -18.15
CA ASP A 41 -1.83 -26.38 -17.09
C ASP A 41 -1.45 -25.96 -15.65
N LEU A 42 -0.99 -24.70 -15.44
CA LEU A 42 -0.47 -24.22 -14.15
C LEU A 42 -1.35 -23.17 -13.45
N VAL A 43 -2.56 -22.90 -13.95
CA VAL A 43 -3.35 -21.72 -13.58
C VAL A 43 -3.65 -21.63 -12.07
N ASP A 44 -3.83 -22.76 -11.38
CA ASP A 44 -4.19 -22.74 -9.94
C ASP A 44 -3.01 -22.93 -8.97
N LYS A 45 -1.88 -23.52 -9.41
CA LYS A 45 -0.64 -23.61 -8.59
C LYS A 45 0.24 -22.37 -8.71
N ALA A 46 -0.04 -21.55 -9.72
CA ALA A 46 0.64 -20.32 -10.05
C ALA A 46 0.35 -19.19 -9.05
N GLU A 47 -0.88 -19.03 -8.57
CA GLU A 47 -1.25 -17.84 -7.78
C GLU A 47 -0.44 -17.68 -6.50
N THR A 48 -0.22 -18.74 -5.72
CA THR A 48 0.53 -18.64 -4.46
C THR A 48 2.03 -18.44 -4.70
N SER A 49 2.60 -19.13 -5.70
CA SER A 49 4.03 -18.99 -6.05
C SER A 49 4.33 -17.62 -6.67
N TYR A 50 3.50 -17.13 -7.60
CA TYR A 50 3.64 -15.80 -8.17
C TYR A 50 3.34 -14.70 -7.15
N THR A 51 2.42 -14.90 -6.22
CA THR A 51 2.21 -13.95 -5.11
C THR A 51 3.46 -13.86 -4.23
N LYS A 52 4.13 -14.99 -3.97
CA LYS A 52 5.38 -14.98 -3.20
C LYS A 52 6.52 -14.32 -3.97
N GLU A 53 6.71 -14.68 -5.24
CA GLU A 53 7.72 -14.06 -6.11
C GLU A 53 7.48 -12.56 -6.29
N PHE A 54 6.22 -12.15 -6.41
CA PHE A 54 5.81 -10.75 -6.38
C PHE A 54 6.21 -10.04 -5.10
N LEU A 55 5.83 -10.61 -3.95
CA LEU A 55 6.17 -10.01 -2.68
C LEU A 55 7.68 -9.91 -2.52
N LEU A 56 8.46 -10.85 -3.04
CA LEU A 56 9.93 -10.80 -3.06
C LEU A 56 10.50 -9.77 -4.04
N SER A 57 9.82 -9.49 -5.16
CA SER A 57 10.29 -8.52 -6.16
C SER A 57 10.11 -7.06 -5.74
N LEU A 58 9.22 -6.79 -4.78
CA LEU A 58 9.03 -5.45 -4.22
C LEU A 58 10.23 -5.01 -3.37
N SER A 59 10.46 -3.71 -3.30
CA SER A 59 11.32 -3.16 -2.24
C SER A 59 10.65 -3.26 -0.87
N ASP A 60 11.43 -3.18 0.22
CA ASP A 60 10.88 -3.14 1.58
C ASP A 60 9.87 -2.00 1.75
N GLY A 61 10.18 -0.82 1.21
CA GLY A 61 9.28 0.33 1.25
C GLY A 61 7.97 0.13 0.47
N GLU A 62 7.99 -0.60 -0.65
CA GLU A 62 6.76 -0.92 -1.39
C GLU A 62 5.90 -1.96 -0.67
N ARG A 63 6.53 -2.96 -0.03
CA ARG A 63 5.82 -3.91 0.84
C ARG A 63 5.16 -3.20 2.01
N GLU A 64 5.92 -2.35 2.71
CA GLU A 64 5.39 -1.54 3.81
C GLU A 64 4.26 -0.63 3.34
N GLN A 65 4.43 0.05 2.20
CA GLN A 65 3.39 0.89 1.64
C GLN A 65 2.10 0.13 1.32
N LEU A 66 2.18 -1.09 0.78
CA LEU A 66 0.99 -1.93 0.55
C LEU A 66 0.27 -2.27 1.85
N LEU A 67 1.02 -2.64 2.89
CA LEU A 67 0.45 -2.91 4.22
C LEU A 67 -0.27 -1.68 4.76
N LEU A 68 0.36 -0.50 4.70
CA LEU A 68 -0.22 0.75 5.16
C LEU A 68 -1.47 1.15 4.36
N ILE A 69 -1.50 0.89 3.05
CA ILE A 69 -2.68 1.13 2.21
C ILE A 69 -3.84 0.22 2.63
N ASP A 70 -3.57 -1.06 2.87
CA ASP A 70 -4.58 -2.02 3.30
C ASP A 70 -5.14 -1.69 4.69
N GLU A 71 -4.28 -1.26 5.61
CA GLU A 71 -4.70 -0.74 6.91
C GLU A 71 -5.53 0.54 6.78
N ALA A 72 -5.14 1.47 5.90
CA ALA A 72 -5.89 2.69 5.66
C ALA A 72 -7.29 2.41 5.09
N LEU A 73 -7.44 1.43 4.20
CA LEU A 73 -8.72 0.97 3.70
C LEU A 73 -9.60 0.40 4.83
N LYS A 74 -9.05 -0.44 5.71
CA LYS A 74 -9.77 -0.94 6.90
C LYS A 74 -10.20 0.20 7.83
N ARG A 75 -9.35 1.20 8.06
CA ARG A 75 -9.70 2.38 8.86
C ARG A 75 -10.83 3.20 8.24
N LEU A 76 -10.93 3.25 6.91
CA LEU A 76 -12.08 3.89 6.23
C LEU A 76 -13.39 3.14 6.52
N GLU A 77 -13.35 1.80 6.60
CA GLU A 77 -14.49 0.95 6.93
C GLU A 77 -14.92 1.11 8.38
N HIS A 78 -13.97 1.14 9.32
CA HIS A 78 -14.23 1.30 10.75
C HIS A 78 -14.43 2.75 11.20
N SER A 79 -14.42 3.72 10.28
CA SER A 79 -14.52 5.15 10.58
C SER A 79 -13.41 5.72 11.46
N GLU A 80 -12.23 5.11 11.45
CA GLU A 80 -11.02 5.55 12.17
C GLU A 80 -10.04 6.31 11.26
N PHE A 81 -10.36 6.43 9.96
CA PHE A 81 -9.50 7.12 9.01
C PHE A 81 -9.34 8.61 9.35
N GLY A 82 -8.11 9.10 9.24
CA GLY A 82 -7.74 10.48 9.57
C GLY A 82 -7.42 10.70 11.04
N VAL A 83 -7.33 9.66 11.85
CA VAL A 83 -6.90 9.71 13.25
C VAL A 83 -5.52 9.06 13.39
N CYS A 84 -4.60 9.77 14.03
CA CYS A 84 -3.24 9.31 14.31
C CYS A 84 -3.30 8.11 15.27
N GLN A 85 -2.70 6.99 14.88
CA GLN A 85 -2.71 5.76 15.67
C GLN A 85 -1.86 5.88 16.96
N LEU A 86 -0.91 6.81 17.00
CA LEU A 86 -0.03 7.01 18.17
C LEU A 86 -0.66 7.95 19.21
N CYS A 87 -1.05 9.16 18.79
CA CYS A 87 -1.51 10.20 19.71
C CYS A 87 -3.04 10.41 19.72
N GLN A 88 -3.77 9.68 18.88
CA GLN A 88 -5.24 9.74 18.76
C GLN A 88 -5.79 11.12 18.36
N LYS A 89 -4.94 12.02 17.84
CA LYS A 89 -5.33 13.32 17.28
C LYS A 89 -5.63 13.21 15.79
N GLU A 90 -6.38 14.17 15.26
CA GLU A 90 -6.65 14.27 13.83
C GLU A 90 -5.35 14.47 13.03
N ILE A 91 -5.25 13.77 11.91
CA ILE A 91 -4.20 13.94 10.91
C ILE A 91 -4.61 15.10 10.01
N GLY A 92 -3.72 16.08 9.84
CA GLY A 92 -4.02 17.26 9.02
C GLY A 92 -4.41 16.90 7.58
N GLY A 93 -5.45 17.56 7.05
CA GLY A 93 -6.00 17.26 5.71
C GLY A 93 -4.95 17.28 4.59
N LYS A 94 -4.08 18.28 4.56
CA LYS A 94 -2.97 18.36 3.58
C LYS A 94 -2.04 17.14 3.60
N ARG A 95 -1.84 16.54 4.78
CA ARG A 95 -1.03 15.33 4.93
C ARG A 95 -1.77 14.11 4.38
N LEU A 96 -3.07 13.99 4.64
CA LEU A 96 -3.90 12.91 4.07
C LEU A 96 -4.03 13.04 2.55
N GLU A 97 -4.09 14.26 2.01
CA GLU A 97 -4.09 14.50 0.56
C GLU A 97 -2.77 14.07 -0.09
N ALA A 98 -1.63 14.30 0.58
CA ALA A 98 -0.31 13.92 0.07
C ALA A 98 0.00 12.42 0.28
N ILE A 99 -0.35 11.88 1.45
CA ILE A 99 -0.01 10.52 1.90
C ILE A 99 -1.23 9.90 2.60
N PRO A 100 -2.26 9.47 1.85
CA PRO A 100 -3.52 9.00 2.44
C PRO A 100 -3.39 7.68 3.22
N TRP A 101 -2.32 6.92 3.01
CA TRP A 101 -2.06 5.69 3.77
C TRP A 101 -1.38 5.92 5.12
N THR A 102 -1.00 7.15 5.45
CA THR A 102 -0.23 7.44 6.66
C THR A 102 -1.00 7.08 7.94
N PRO A 103 -0.40 6.33 8.89
CA PRO A 103 -1.02 6.03 10.17
C PRO A 103 -0.82 7.14 11.22
N TYR A 104 0.07 8.09 10.97
CA TYR A 104 0.55 9.04 11.97
C TYR A 104 0.37 10.49 11.52
N CYS A 105 0.18 11.40 12.49
CA CYS A 105 0.35 12.82 12.26
C CYS A 105 1.84 13.17 12.05
N ILE A 106 2.12 14.39 11.59
CA ILE A 106 3.49 14.82 11.29
C ILE A 106 4.39 14.74 12.53
N ASP A 107 3.96 15.25 13.68
CA ASP A 107 4.74 15.21 14.92
C ASP A 107 5.09 13.80 15.39
N CYS A 108 4.17 12.83 15.19
CA CYS A 108 4.39 11.43 15.59
C CYS A 108 5.29 10.71 14.58
N GLN A 109 5.17 11.05 13.30
CA GLN A 109 6.05 10.54 12.25
C GLN A 109 7.48 11.02 12.46
N GLU A 110 7.69 12.31 12.72
CA GLU A 110 9.01 12.90 12.95
C GLU A 110 9.72 12.21 14.12
N LYS A 111 9.01 11.99 15.24
CA LYS A 111 9.56 11.25 16.39
C LYS A 111 9.96 9.82 16.06
N ALA A 112 9.12 9.09 15.33
CA ALA A 112 9.43 7.72 14.93
C ALA A 112 10.67 7.66 14.01
N GLU A 113 10.83 8.65 13.12
CA GLU A 113 12.00 8.74 12.25
C GLU A 113 13.28 9.13 13.00
N GLU A 114 13.19 9.99 14.01
CA GLU A 114 14.32 10.32 14.90
C GLU A 114 14.78 9.09 15.69
N GLU A 115 13.85 8.31 16.25
CA GLU A 115 14.14 7.07 16.99
C GLU A 115 14.80 6.01 16.12
N LEU A 116 14.42 5.92 14.83
CA LEU A 116 15.03 4.99 13.89
C LEU A 116 16.47 5.38 13.52
N LYS A 117 16.76 6.68 13.40
CA LYS A 117 18.10 7.20 13.06
C LYS A 117 19.08 7.12 14.23
N ALA A 118 18.57 7.05 15.45
CA ALA A 118 19.38 6.95 16.67
C ALA A 118 19.86 5.52 16.97
N GLN A 119 19.45 4.53 16.17
CA GLN A 119 19.84 3.12 16.25
C GLN A 119 20.91 2.78 15.22
#